data_AF-A0A0S1S5K7-F1
#
_entry.id   AF-A0A0S1S5K7-F1
#
_cell.length_a   1.000
_cell.length_b   1.000
_cell.length_c   1.000
_cell.angle_alpha   90.00
_cell.angle_beta   90.00
_cell.angle_gamma   90.00
#
_symmetry.space_group_name_H-M   'P 1'
#
loop_
_entity.id
_entity.type
_entity.pdbx_description
1 polymer ?
#
loop_
_entity_poly.entity_id
_entity_poly.type
_entity_poly.pdbx_seq_one_letter_code
_entity_poly.pdbx_strand_id
1 'polypeptide(L)'
;MKNLLLYYFTIFTPLGLLTWASVNDLISSVLFVVLLFLYAFVYRTYTDGMRLAQKGIIERKDIWKIIIPGSHFKYFKELYLE
;
A
#
# COMPACT_ATOMS: atom_id res chain seq x y z
N MET A 1 7.70 6.30 6.10
CA MET A 1 8.95 5.54 6.19
C MET A 1 10.00 6.37 5.48
N LYS A 2 11.13 6.68 6.13
CA LYS A 2 12.16 7.52 5.50
C LYS A 2 12.99 6.75 4.46
N ASN A 3 13.11 5.44 4.61
CA ASN A 3 13.85 4.59 3.68
C ASN A 3 12.93 4.08 2.55
N LEU A 4 13.31 4.39 1.31
CA LEU A 4 12.62 3.99 0.09
C LEU A 4 12.58 2.46 -0.06
N LEU A 5 13.68 1.76 0.24
CA LEU A 5 13.76 0.30 0.15
C LEU A 5 12.77 -0.37 1.09
N LEU A 6 12.72 0.10 2.35
CA LEU A 6 11.81 -0.47 3.34
C LEU A 6 10.35 -0.32 2.91
N TYR A 7 9.99 0.82 2.32
CA TYR A 7 8.65 1.02 1.77
C TYR A 7 8.35 0.06 0.64
N TYR A 8 9.26 -0.12 -0.32
CA TYR A 8 9.05 -1.10 -1.39
C TYR A 8 8.88 -2.52 -0.84
N PHE A 9 9.70 -2.93 0.13
CA PHE A 9 9.50 -4.21 0.83
C PHE A 9 8.13 -4.29 1.49
N THR A 10 7.70 -3.23 2.18
CA THR A 10 6.40 -3.18 2.87
C THR A 10 5.21 -3.38 1.92
N ILE A 11 5.36 -3.02 0.64
CA ILE A 11 4.32 -3.11 -0.38
C ILE A 11 4.39 -4.44 -1.12
N PHE A 12 5.59 -4.85 -1.52
CA PHE A 12 5.78 -6.08 -2.28
C PHE A 12 5.65 -7.34 -1.42
N THR A 13 6.01 -7.31 -0.14
CA THR A 13 5.93 -8.47 0.74
C THR A 13 4.49 -9.02 0.87
N PRO A 14 3.47 -8.22 1.21
CA PRO A 14 2.10 -8.71 1.27
C PRO A 14 1.58 -9.23 -0.07
N LEU A 15 1.93 -8.54 -1.17
CA LEU A 15 1.51 -8.95 -2.51
C LEU A 15 2.14 -10.31 -2.89
N GLY A 16 3.44 -10.47 -2.64
CA GLY A 16 4.17 -11.71 -2.88
C GLY A 16 3.70 -12.87 -2.01
N LEU A 17 3.35 -12.60 -0.74
CA LEU A 17 2.77 -13.61 0.15
C LEU A 17 1.38 -14.05 -0.34
N LEU A 18 0.53 -13.12 -0.80
CA LEU A 18 -0.79 -13.45 -1.34
C LEU A 18 -0.69 -14.30 -2.60
N THR A 19 0.20 -13.95 -3.54
CA THR A 19 0.38 -14.72 -4.78
C THR A 19 1.00 -16.08 -4.48
N TRP A 20 2.01 -16.14 -3.61
CA TRP A 20 2.61 -17.42 -3.20
C TRP A 20 1.59 -18.33 -2.53
N ALA A 21 0.78 -17.82 -1.60
CA ALA A 21 -0.25 -18.62 -0.93
C ALA A 21 -1.32 -19.12 -1.91
N SER A 22 -1.69 -18.31 -2.91
CA SER A 22 -2.62 -18.69 -3.98
C SER A 22 -2.06 -19.80 -4.87
N VAL A 23 -0.80 -19.71 -5.29
CA VAL A 23 -0.14 -20.72 -6.15
C VAL A 23 0.06 -22.06 -5.45
N ASN A 24 0.17 -22.07 -4.12
CA ASN A 24 0.29 -23.29 -3.32
C ASN A 24 -1.07 -23.81 -2.81
N ASP A 25 -2.19 -23.33 -3.36
CA ASP A 25 -3.55 -23.70 -2.98
C ASP A 25 -3.85 -23.55 -1.48
N LEU A 26 -3.12 -22.67 -0.77
CA LEU A 26 -3.31 -22.41 0.66
C LEU A 26 -4.54 -21.53 0.94
N ILE A 27 -5.02 -20.82 -0.08
CA ILE A 27 -6.18 -19.94 -0.02
C ILE A 27 -7.08 -20.13 -1.25
N SER A 28 -8.40 -19.99 -1.08
CA SER A 28 -9.34 -20.06 -2.21
C SER A 28 -9.28 -18.80 -3.08
N SER A 29 -9.69 -18.92 -4.34
CA SER A 29 -9.72 -17.78 -5.28
C SER A 29 -10.58 -16.62 -4.78
N VAL A 30 -11.71 -16.92 -4.11
CA VAL A 30 -12.57 -15.90 -3.49
C VAL A 30 -11.83 -15.17 -2.37
N LEU A 31 -11.14 -15.92 -1.49
CA LEU A 31 -10.39 -15.34 -0.40
C LEU A 31 -9.20 -14.51 -0.92
N PHE A 32 -8.50 -14.97 -1.95
CA PHE A 32 -7.45 -14.21 -2.62
C PHE A 32 -7.97 -12.86 -3.13
N VAL A 33 -9.11 -12.85 -3.83
CA VAL A 33 -9.69 -11.61 -4.36
C VAL A 33 -10.06 -10.65 -3.22
N VAL A 34 -10.73 -11.13 -2.16
CA VAL A 34 -11.08 -10.29 -1.00
C VAL A 34 -9.83 -9.70 -0.34
N LEU A 35 -8.80 -10.51 -0.11
CA LEU A 35 -7.54 -10.06 0.47
C LEU A 35 -6.80 -9.08 -0.45
N LEU A 36 -6.86 -9.28 -1.76
CA LEU A 36 -6.29 -8.35 -2.75
C LEU A 36 -6.99 -6.99 -2.69
N PHE A 37 -8.32 -6.97 -2.55
CA PHE A 37 -9.08 -5.73 -2.36
C PHE A 37 -8.72 -5.04 -1.03
N LEU A 38 -8.66 -5.78 0.08
CA LEU A 38 -8.23 -5.22 1.37
C LEU A 38 -6.79 -4.68 1.30
N TYR A 39 -5.91 -5.39 0.62
CA TYR A 39 -4.55 -4.93 0.36
C TYR A 39 -4.55 -3.61 -0.45
N ALA A 40 -5.28 -3.57 -1.56
CA ALA A 40 -5.27 -2.43 -2.48
C ALA A 40 -5.94 -1.16 -1.90
N PHE A 41 -7.03 -1.29 -1.15
CA PHE A 41 -7.82 -0.15 -0.68
C PHE A 41 -7.56 0.24 0.77
N VAL A 42 -7.17 -0.70 1.62
CA VAL A 42 -6.95 -0.44 3.05
C VAL A 42 -5.46 -0.35 3.33
N TYR A 43 -4.74 -1.44 3.10
CA TYR A 43 -3.32 -1.52 3.44
C TYR A 43 -2.46 -0.55 2.61
N ARG A 44 -2.65 -0.52 1.28
CA ARG A 44 -1.90 0.35 0.38
C ARG A 44 -2.11 1.83 0.72
N THR A 45 -3.37 2.25 0.85
CA THR A 45 -3.73 3.64 1.18
C THR A 45 -3.16 4.06 2.53
N TYR A 46 -3.29 3.22 3.55
CA TYR A 46 -2.73 3.53 4.86
C TYR A 46 -1.20 3.60 4.83
N THR A 47 -0.53 2.67 4.15
CA THR A 47 0.93 2.62 4.05
C THR A 47 1.48 3.86 3.33
N ASP A 48 0.85 4.25 2.22
CA ASP A 48 1.21 5.42 1.43
C ASP A 48 0.98 6.71 2.24
N GLY A 49 -0.18 6.85 2.87
CA GLY A 49 -0.46 8.02 3.71
C GLY A 49 0.41 8.10 4.95
N MET A 50 0.71 6.98 5.59
CA MET A 50 1.63 6.96 6.71
C MET A 50 3.03 7.39 6.26
N ARG A 51 3.48 7.00 5.06
CA ARG A 51 4.74 7.49 4.50
C ARG A 51 4.72 9.01 4.30
N LEU A 52 3.69 9.54 3.66
CA LEU A 52 3.55 10.98 3.41
C LEU A 52 3.43 11.79 4.71
N ALA A 53 2.69 11.28 5.69
CA ALA A 53 2.54 11.92 6.99
C ALA A 53 3.87 11.93 7.77
N GLN A 54 4.65 10.85 7.71
CA GLN A 54 5.99 10.80 8.30
C GLN A 54 6.99 11.72 7.60
N LYS A 55 6.74 12.08 6.34
CA LYS A 55 7.50 13.09 5.60
C LYS A 55 7.01 14.53 5.86
N GLY A 56 5.92 14.71 6.60
CA GLY A 56 5.32 16.01 6.87
C GLY A 56 4.57 16.63 5.68
N ILE A 57 4.30 15.86 4.62
CA ILE A 57 3.60 16.33 3.40
C ILE A 57 2.09 16.46 3.66
N ILE A 58 1.56 15.58 4.50
CA ILE A 58 0.15 15.58 4.91
C ILE A 58 0.05 15.41 6.43
N GLU A 59 -1.11 15.75 6.99
CA GLU A 59 -1.42 15.41 8.37
C GLU A 59 -1.90 13.96 8.49
N ARG A 60 -1.68 13.33 9.66
CA ARG A 60 -2.11 11.94 9.91
C ARG A 60 -3.63 11.74 9.75
N LYS A 61 -4.43 12.78 10.02
CA LYS A 61 -5.89 12.76 9.84
C LYS A 61 -6.30 12.66 8.37
N ASP A 62 -5.41 13.01 7.45
CA ASP A 62 -5.68 13.06 6.01
C ASP A 62 -5.23 11.78 5.26
N ILE A 63 -4.68 10.79 5.96
CA ILE A 63 -4.22 9.53 5.38
C ILE A 63 -5.31 8.86 4.53
N TRP A 64 -6.53 8.77 5.05
CA TRP A 64 -7.65 8.14 4.35
C TRP A 64 -8.13 8.92 3.13
N LYS A 65 -7.79 10.22 3.00
CA LYS A 65 -8.12 11.02 1.82
C LYS A 65 -7.32 10.60 0.58
N ILE A 66 -6.25 9.82 0.76
CA ILE A 66 -5.43 9.30 -0.35
C ILE A 66 -6.14 8.18 -1.12
N ILE A 67 -7.18 7.57 -0.54
CA ILE A 67 -7.98 6.57 -1.28
C ILE A 67 -8.62 7.17 -2.54
N ILE A 68 -8.77 8.50 -2.58
CA ILE A 68 -9.36 9.22 -3.70
C ILE A 68 -8.47 9.08 -4.94
N PRO A 69 -9.00 8.53 -6.05
CA PRO A 69 -8.27 8.42 -7.31
C PRO A 69 -7.67 9.78 -7.73
N GLY A 70 -6.41 9.77 -8.18
CA GLY A 70 -5.68 10.99 -8.56
C GLY A 70 -4.73 11.53 -7.48
N SER A 71 -5.01 11.30 -6.20
CA SER A 71 -4.12 11.77 -5.12
C SER A 71 -2.80 10.99 -5.05
N HIS A 72 -2.78 9.71 -5.44
CA HIS A 72 -1.55 8.95 -5.61
C HIS A 72 -0.63 9.50 -6.71
N PHE A 73 -1.19 10.11 -7.77
CA PHE A 73 -0.40 10.76 -8.82
C PHE A 73 0.19 12.09 -8.33
N LYS A 74 -0.59 12.83 -7.53
CA LYS A 74 -0.13 14.08 -6.90
C LYS A 74 1.11 13.87 -6.03
N TYR A 75 1.21 12.72 -5.35
CA TYR A 75 2.33 12.40 -4.44
C TYR A 75 3.28 11.31 -4.97
N PHE A 76 3.27 11.08 -6.28
CA PHE A 76 4.02 9.96 -6.88
C PHE A 76 5.52 10.09 -6.59
N LYS A 77 6.09 11.28 -6.78
CA LYS A 77 7.52 11.53 -6.56
C LYS A 77 7.91 11.28 -5.10
N GLU A 78 7.08 11.73 -4.18
CA GLU A 78 7.32 11.66 -2.74
C GLU A 78 7.11 10.24 -2.18
N LEU A 79 6.29 9.44 -2.83
CA LEU A 79 6.07 8.04 -2.48
C LEU A 79 7.14 7.12 -3.07
N TYR A 80 7.55 7.35 -4.32
CA TYR A 80 8.31 6.37 -5.11
C TYR A 80 9.73 6.82 -5.51
N LEU A 81 10.10 8.09 -5.36
CA LEU A 81 11.42 8.60 -5.80
C LEU A 81 12.23 9.27 -4.69
N GLU A 82 11.57 9.82 -3.67
CA GLU A 82 12.17 10.42 -2.48
C GLU A 82 11.86 9.59 -1.25
#